data_AF-A0A9X3JYN1-F1
#
_entry.id   AF-A0A9X3JYN1-F1
#
_cell.length_a   1.000
_cell.length_b   1.000
_cell.length_c   1.000
_cell.angle_alpha   90.00
_cell.angle_beta   90.00
_cell.angle_gamma   90.00
#
_symmetry.space_group_name_H-M   'P 1'
#
loop_
_entity.id
_entity.type
_entity.pdbx_description
1 polymer ?
#
loop_
_entity_poly.entity_id
_entity_poly.type
_entity_poly.pdbx_seq_one_letter_code
_entity_poly.pdbx_strand_id
1 'polypeptide(L)' 'MHTLSNWKAKRAGGRITIYGVDENGISTKIVGVDRIEPSAGFCIATDKDGAAHRLAV' A
#
# COMPACT_ATOMS: atom_id res chain seq x y z
N MET A 1 -6.10 -1.26 10.74
CA MET A 1 -5.58 -1.82 9.47
C MET A 1 -6.41 -1.22 8.37
N HIS A 2 -5.89 -0.23 7.66
CA HIS A 2 -6.65 0.48 6.62
C HIS A 2 -6.51 -0.23 5.28
N THR A 3 -7.63 -0.34 4.55
CA THR A 3 -7.64 -0.88 3.18
C THR A 3 -7.53 0.25 2.17
N LEU A 4 -6.57 0.16 1.25
CA LEU A 4 -6.47 1.04 0.09
C LEU A 4 -7.07 0.37 -1.14
N SER A 5 -7.98 1.09 -1.79
CA SER A 5 -8.57 0.73 -3.08
C SER A 5 -7.96 1.58 -4.21
N ASN A 6 -8.17 1.15 -5.45
CA ASN A 6 -7.69 1.84 -6.68
C ASN A 6 -6.21 2.26 -6.57
N TRP A 7 -5.39 1.36 -6.02
CA TRP A 7 -4.02 1.70 -5.66
C TRP A 7 -3.06 1.54 -6.84
N LYS A 8 -1.96 2.30 -6.78
CA LYS A 8 -0.86 2.27 -7.73
C LYS A 8 0.46 2.30 -6.97
N ALA A 9 1.41 1.48 -7.38
CA ALA A 9 2.76 1.48 -6.85
C ALA A 9 3.73 2.19 -7.80
N LYS A 10 4.62 3.01 -7.24
CA LYS A 10 5.71 3.67 -7.97
C LYS A 10 7.02 3.43 -7.22
N ARG A 11 8.09 3.04 -7.92
CA ARG A 11 9.43 3.03 -7.33
C ARG A 11 9.96 4.45 -7.16
N ALA A 12 10.52 4.73 -5.99
CA ALA A 12 11.17 6.00 -5.65
C ALA A 12 12.38 5.73 -4.74
N GLY A 13 13.59 6.02 -5.22
CA GLY A 13 14.81 6.00 -4.40
C GLY A 13 15.09 4.66 -3.70
N GLY A 14 14.93 3.54 -4.42
CA GLY A 14 15.18 2.19 -3.89
C GLY A 14 14.02 1.57 -3.13
N ARG A 15 12.97 2.33 -2.81
CA ARG A 15 11.74 1.85 -2.15
C ARG A 15 10.52 2.04 -3.03
N ILE A 16 9.38 1.56 -2.55
CA ILE A 16 8.09 1.71 -3.22
C ILE A 16 7.27 2.79 -2.49
N THR A 17 6.57 3.61 -3.26
CA THR A 17 5.51 4.48 -2.78
C THR A 17 4.20 3.97 -3.35
N ILE A 18 3.19 3.82 -2.49
CA ILE A 18 1.84 3.42 -2.88
C ILE A 18 0.93 4.62 -2.78
N TYR A 19 0.10 4.81 -3.79
CA TYR A 19 -0.99 5.79 -3.84
C TYR A 19 -2.29 5.02 -3.92
N GLY A 20 -3.31 5.40 -3.17
CA GLY A 20 -4.61 4.76 -3.24
C GLY A 20 -5.69 5.61 -2.56
N VAL A 21 -6.87 5.04 -2.40
CA VAL A 21 -8.00 5.67 -1.73
C VAL A 21 -8.41 4.82 -0.54
N ASP A 22 -8.50 5.43 0.64
CA ASP A 22 -8.91 4.72 1.85
C ASP A 22 -10.41 4.42 1.90
N GLU A 23 -10.86 3.82 3.01
CA GLU A 23 -12.25 3.43 3.25
C GLU A 23 -13.21 4.64 3.33
N ASN A 24 -12.70 5.86 3.52
CA ASN A 24 -13.49 7.08 3.56
C ASN A 24 -13.49 7.84 2.23
N GLY A 25 -12.87 7.29 1.18
CA GLY A 25 -12.73 7.98 -0.10
C GLY A 25 -11.57 8.99 -0.13
N ILE A 26 -10.68 8.98 0.86
CA ILE A 26 -9.58 9.94 0.98
C ILE A 26 -8.35 9.41 0.23
N SER A 27 -7.81 10.26 -0.65
CA SER A 27 -6.55 9.98 -1.33
C SER A 27 -5.40 9.87 -0.33
N THR A 28 -4.78 8.69 -0.28
CA THR A 28 -3.77 8.33 0.71
C THR A 28 -2.48 7.89 0.00
N LYS A 29 -1.34 8.18 0.63
CA LYS A 29 -0.01 7.83 0.14
C LYS A 29 0.79 7.14 1.24
N ILE A 30 1.29 5.95 0.95
CA ILE A 30 2.22 5.20 1.82
C ILE A 30 3.61 5.31 1.20
N VAL A 31 4.56 5.84 1.97
CA VAL A 31 5.95 6.01 1.52
C VAL A 31 6.86 4.98 2.20
N GLY A 32 7.88 4.54 1.48
CA GLY A 32 8.88 3.65 2.04
C GLY A 32 8.39 2.22 2.22
N VAL A 33 7.58 1.72 1.28
CA VAL A 33 7.18 0.32 1.21
C VAL A 33 8.38 -0.51 0.75
N ASP A 34 8.75 -1.48 1.58
CA ASP A 34 9.87 -2.38 1.30
C ASP A 34 9.39 -3.64 0.58
N ARG A 35 8.14 -4.06 0.83
CA ARG A 35 7.57 -5.33 0.33
C ARG A 35 6.08 -5.20 0.02
N ILE A 36 5.63 -5.83 -1.07
CA ILE A 36 4.21 -6.04 -1.39
C ILE A 36 4.02 -7.53 -1.68
N GLU A 37 3.18 -8.20 -0.90
CA GLU A 37 2.91 -9.63 -1.02
C GLU A 37 1.45 -9.86 -1.43
N PRO A 38 1.18 -10.65 -2.48
CA PRO A 38 -0.18 -11.05 -2.82
C PRO A 38 -0.73 -12.01 -1.76
N SER A 39 -2.02 -11.91 -1.48
CA SER A 39 -2.81 -12.79 -0.61
C SER A 39 -4.13 -13.12 -1.31
N ALA A 40 -4.92 -14.04 -0.75
CA ALA A 40 -6.20 -14.43 -1.34
C ALA A 40 -7.19 -13.24 -1.34
N GLY A 41 -7.28 -12.55 -2.48
CA GLY A 41 -8.23 -11.43 -2.70
C GLY A 41 -7.75 -10.05 -2.21
N PHE A 42 -6.48 -9.88 -1.86
CA PHE A 42 -5.86 -8.58 -1.53
C PHE A 42 -4.33 -8.70 -1.61
N CYS A 43 -3.63 -7.56 -1.56
CA CYS A 43 -2.19 -7.53 -1.32
C CYS A 43 -1.90 -6.92 0.06
N ILE A 44 -0.78 -7.29 0.66
CA ILE A 44 -0.25 -6.67 1.89
C ILE A 44 1.02 -5.92 1.53
N ALA A 45 1.03 -4.62 1.78
CA ALA A 45 2.23 -3.80 1.73
C ALA A 45 2.82 -3.66 3.14
N THR A 46 4.10 -3.97 3.30
CA THR A 46 4.84 -3.71 4.53
C THR A 46 5.76 -2.52 4.32
N ASP A 47 5.63 -1.48 5.15
CA ASP A 47 6.54 -0.33 5.12
C ASP A 47 7.81 -0.53 5.96
N LYS A 48 8.74 0.41 5.81
CA LYS A 48 10.04 0.44 6.51
C LYS A 48 9.95 0.40 8.03
N ASP A 49 8.80 0.77 8.60
CA ASP A 49 8.55 0.80 10.03
C ASP A 49 7.85 -0.50 10.50
N GLY A 50 7.65 -1.46 9.58
CA GLY A 50 7.01 -2.75 9.83
C GLY A 50 5.49 -2.71 9.80
N ALA A 51 4.87 -1.57 9.45
CA ALA A 51 3.41 -1.49 9.42
C ALA A 51 2.86 -2.14 8.15
N ALA A 52 1.80 -2.94 8.36
CA ALA A 52 1.11 -3.66 7.30
C ALA A 52 -0.12 -2.88 6.83
N HIS A 53 -0.22 -2.69 5.51
CA HIS A 53 -1.31 -1.99 4.85
C HIS A 53 -1.99 -2.94 3.87
N ARG A 54 -3.32 -3.00 3.90
CA ARG A 54 -4.09 -3.86 2.99
C ARG A 54 -4.38 -3.11 1.70
N LEU A 55 -4.16 -3.74 0.56
CA LEU A 55 -4.46 -3.19 -0.75
C LEU A 55 -5.51 -4.09 -1.42
N ALA A 56 -6.67 -3.54 -1.77
CA ALA A 56 -7.70 -4.27 -2.50
C ALA A 56 -7.22 -4.60 -3.92
N VAL A 57 -7.44 -5.82 -4.41
CA VAL A 57 -7.14 -6.21 -5.81
C VAL A 57 -8.27 -5.75 -6.72
#